data_AF-A0A1A2ZK33-F1
#
_entry.id   AF-A0A1A2ZK33-F1
#
_cell.length_a   1.000
_cell.length_b   1.000
_cell.length_c   1.000
_cell.angle_alpha   90.00
_cell.angle_beta   90.00
_cell.angle_gamma   90.00
#
_symmetry.space_group_name_H-M   'P 1'
#
loop_
_entity.id
_entity.type
_entity.pdbx_description
1 polymer ?
#
loop_
_entity_poly.entity_id
_entity_poly.type
_entity_poly.pdbx_seq_one_letter_code
_entity_poly.pdbx_strand_id
1 'polypeptide(L)'
;MTADKTGAPTTVTAEEGRYTIAVDGKTVGLADFFDRGEQRVFHHTEIDPAYGGRGLATILVEEALQAARADGKRIVPVCSMVVTVLKKHPEYDDITDPVTPDVRG
;
A
#
# COMPACT_ATOMS: atom_id res chain seq x y z
N MET A 1 11.50 -1.79 11.66
CA MET A 1 10.17 -2.04 12.25
C MET A 1 9.58 -0.69 12.60
N THR A 2 8.50 -0.32 11.91
CA THR A 2 7.78 0.92 12.20
C THR A 2 6.79 0.64 13.31
N ALA A 3 6.72 1.50 14.32
CA ALA A 3 5.69 1.39 15.35
C ALA A 3 4.42 2.11 14.87
N ASP A 4 3.27 1.57 15.21
CA ASP A 4 2.01 2.26 14.96
C ASP A 4 1.74 3.38 15.99
N LYS A 5 0.60 4.06 15.89
CA LYS A 5 0.26 5.16 16.81
C LYS A 5 0.06 4.75 18.27
N THR A 6 -0.03 3.46 18.56
CA THR A 6 -0.10 2.91 19.92
C THR A 6 1.27 2.50 20.45
N GLY A 7 2.31 2.58 19.63
CA GLY A 7 3.66 2.11 19.96
C GLY A 7 3.87 0.62 19.71
N ALA A 8 2.88 -0.10 19.16
CA ALA A 8 3.03 -1.51 18.85
C ALA A 8 3.90 -1.71 17.61
N PRO A 9 4.82 -2.67 17.60
CA PRO A 9 5.66 -2.93 16.44
C PRO A 9 4.82 -3.49 15.29
N THR A 10 5.11 -3.00 14.07
CA THR A 10 4.48 -3.48 12.84
C THR A 10 5.50 -4.14 11.92
N THR A 11 5.04 -5.12 11.15
CA THR A 11 5.83 -5.79 10.11
C THR A 11 5.03 -5.79 8.81
N VAL A 12 5.58 -5.18 7.76
CA VAL A 12 5.03 -5.30 6.40
C VAL A 12 5.76 -6.43 5.68
N THR A 13 5.01 -7.31 5.03
CA THR A 13 5.55 -8.44 4.26
C THR A 13 5.06 -8.34 2.82
N ALA A 14 5.97 -8.50 1.86
CA ALA A 14 5.63 -8.62 0.45
C ALA A 14 5.31 -10.08 0.12
N GLU A 15 4.18 -10.31 -0.54
CA GLU A 15 3.71 -11.60 -1.00
C GLU A 15 3.35 -11.52 -2.50
N GLU A 16 3.04 -12.65 -3.13
CA GLU A 16 2.58 -12.65 -4.52
C GLU A 16 1.21 -11.96 -4.62
N GLY A 17 1.16 -10.83 -5.33
CA GLY A 17 -0.07 -10.07 -5.57
C GLY A 17 -0.59 -9.26 -4.37
N ARG A 18 0.13 -9.20 -3.25
CA ARG A 18 -0.26 -8.36 -2.11
C ARG A 18 0.89 -8.00 -1.18
N TYR A 19 0.66 -6.98 -0.37
CA TYR A 19 1.44 -6.69 0.83
C TYR A 19 0.55 -6.90 2.04
N THR A 20 1.10 -7.46 3.12
CA THR A 20 0.39 -7.66 4.38
C THR A 20 1.05 -6.87 5.50
N ILE A 21 0.27 -6.37 6.46
CA ILE A 21 0.79 -5.76 7.69
C ILE A 21 0.36 -6.58 8.91
N ALA A 22 1.34 -6.88 9.76
CA ALA A 22 1.14 -7.58 11.01
C ALA A 22 1.45 -6.70 12.22
N VAL A 23 0.67 -6.85 13.29
CA VAL A 23 0.87 -6.27 14.62
C VAL A 23 0.97 -7.41 15.61
N ASP A 24 2.02 -7.42 16.44
CA ASP A 24 2.27 -8.50 17.42
C ASP A 24 2.20 -9.91 16.80
N GLY A 25 2.70 -10.05 15.57
CA GLY A 25 2.71 -11.32 14.82
C GLY A 25 1.38 -11.72 14.18
N LYS A 26 0.30 -10.94 14.35
CA LYS A 26 -1.00 -11.17 13.71
C LYS A 26 -1.16 -10.27 12.49
N THR A 27 -1.44 -10.85 11.32
CA THR A 27 -1.82 -10.08 10.12
C THR A 27 -3.15 -9.38 10.33
N VAL A 28 -3.17 -8.07 10.13
CA VAL A 28 -4.31 -7.17 10.43
C VAL A 28 -4.64 -6.24 9.26
N GLY A 29 -4.00 -6.42 8.11
CA GLY A 29 -4.31 -5.64 6.93
C GLY A 29 -3.58 -6.13 5.68
N LEU A 30 -4.08 -5.69 4.53
CA LEU A 30 -3.55 -6.04 3.22
C LEU A 30 -3.69 -4.90 2.21
N ALA A 31 -2.82 -4.92 1.21
CA ALA A 31 -2.89 -4.09 0.02
C ALA A 31 -2.68 -4.99 -1.20
N ASP A 32 -3.77 -5.29 -1.92
CA ASP A 32 -3.72 -6.13 -3.11
C ASP A 32 -3.26 -5.33 -4.31
N PHE A 33 -2.43 -5.97 -5.13
CA PHE A 33 -1.94 -5.41 -6.38
C PHE A 33 -1.90 -6.45 -7.49
N PHE A 34 -1.85 -5.96 -8.72
CA PHE A 34 -1.39 -6.77 -9.85
C PHE A 34 -0.45 -5.95 -10.71
N ASP A 35 0.47 -6.63 -11.39
CA ASP A 35 1.40 -5.99 -12.30
C ASP A 35 0.86 -6.03 -13.73
N ARG A 36 1.01 -4.90 -14.43
CA ARG A 36 0.68 -4.75 -15.84
C ARG A 36 1.83 -4.04 -16.54
N GLY A 37 2.69 -4.82 -17.19
CA GLY A 37 3.92 -4.29 -17.76
C GLY A 37 4.78 -3.62 -16.68
N GLU A 38 5.05 -2.33 -16.84
CA GLU A 38 5.82 -1.53 -15.88
C GLU A 38 4.96 -0.97 -14.73
N GLN A 39 3.65 -1.13 -14.78
CA GLN A 39 2.74 -0.61 -13.76
C GLN A 39 2.45 -1.66 -12.68
N ARG A 40 2.37 -1.22 -11.43
CA ARG A 40 1.81 -1.94 -10.30
C ARG A 40 0.51 -1.26 -9.88
N VAL A 41 -0.60 -1.96 -10.06
CA VAL A 41 -1.94 -1.43 -9.83
C VAL A 41 -2.43 -1.82 -8.45
N PHE A 42 -2.56 -0.84 -7.56
CA PHE A 42 -3.14 -1.06 -6.23
C PHE A 42 -4.64 -0.84 -6.27
N HIS A 43 -5.41 -1.92 -6.16
CA HIS A 43 -6.86 -1.91 -6.40
C HIS A 43 -7.68 -2.13 -5.14
N HIS A 44 -7.12 -2.76 -4.10
CA HIS A 44 -7.78 -2.95 -2.83
C HIS A 44 -6.81 -2.74 -1.66
N THR A 45 -7.30 -2.13 -0.59
CA THR A 45 -6.53 -1.97 0.65
C THR A 45 -7.51 -2.02 1.80
N GLU A 46 -7.19 -2.84 2.80
CA GLU A 46 -8.06 -3.08 3.94
C GLU A 46 -7.22 -3.23 5.22
N ILE A 47 -7.73 -2.66 6.30
CA ILE A 47 -7.21 -2.86 7.66
C ILE A 47 -8.37 -3.40 8.50
N ASP A 48 -8.09 -4.41 9.33
CA ASP A 48 -9.03 -4.95 10.31
C ASP A 48 -9.62 -3.77 11.13
N PRO A 49 -10.95 -3.60 11.16
CA PRO A 49 -11.59 -2.51 11.88
C PRO A 49 -11.20 -2.41 13.36
N ALA A 50 -10.85 -3.53 14.00
CA ALA A 50 -10.37 -3.55 15.39
C ALA A 50 -9.03 -2.83 15.57
N TYR A 51 -8.29 -2.59 14.49
CA TYR A 51 -7.01 -1.89 14.44
C TYR A 51 -7.12 -0.51 13.75
N GLY A 52 -8.34 -0.06 13.47
CA GLY A 52 -8.61 1.25 12.88
C GLY A 52 -8.04 2.42 13.69
N GLY A 53 -7.67 3.50 13.01
CA GLY A 53 -7.12 4.71 13.65
C GLY A 53 -5.65 4.61 14.12
N ARG A 54 -5.04 3.43 14.05
CA ARG A 54 -3.65 3.19 14.49
C ARG A 54 -2.57 3.62 13.48
N GLY A 55 -2.98 4.07 12.28
CA GLY A 55 -2.06 4.48 11.21
C GLY A 55 -1.54 3.36 10.32
N LEU A 56 -2.03 2.12 10.52
CA LEU A 56 -1.56 0.92 9.81
C LEU A 56 -1.74 0.99 8.28
N ALA A 57 -2.85 1.57 7.81
CA ALA A 57 -3.08 1.79 6.39
C ALA A 57 -1.96 2.60 5.74
N THR A 58 -1.52 3.67 6.40
CA THR A 58 -0.47 4.54 5.89
C THR A 58 0.88 3.82 5.88
N ILE A 59 1.23 3.13 6.97
CA ILE A 59 2.46 2.33 7.06
C ILE A 59 2.50 1.27 5.95
N LEU A 60 1.42 0.50 5.80
CA LEU A 60 1.32 -0.56 4.81
C LEU A 60 1.48 -0.02 3.38
N VAL A 61 0.74 1.04 3.05
CA VAL A 61 0.77 1.61 1.71
C VAL A 61 2.15 2.21 1.42
N GLU A 62 2.72 3.02 2.32
CA GLU A 62 4.06 3.61 2.12
C GLU A 62 5.13 2.55 1.81
N GLU A 63 5.19 1.48 2.61
CA GLU A 63 6.14 0.38 2.39
C GLU A 63 5.89 -0.32 1.04
N ALA A 64 4.62 -0.50 0.66
CA ALA A 64 4.27 -1.05 -0.65
C ALA A 64 4.67 -0.14 -1.82
N LEU A 65 4.55 1.19 -1.65
CA LEU A 65 4.97 2.17 -2.66
C LEU A 65 6.50 2.21 -2.80
N GLN A 66 7.23 2.15 -1.67
CA GLN A 66 8.70 2.03 -1.68
C GLN A 66 9.14 0.75 -2.38
N ALA A 67 8.50 -0.38 -2.10
CA ALA A 67 8.80 -1.65 -2.77
C ALA A 67 8.52 -1.56 -4.27
N ALA A 68 7.40 -0.97 -4.69
CA ALA A 68 7.11 -0.74 -6.11
C ALA A 68 8.21 0.11 -6.78
N ARG A 69 8.68 1.17 -6.12
CA ARG A 69 9.79 2.00 -6.62
C ARG A 69 11.09 1.22 -6.74
N ALA A 70 11.43 0.41 -5.74
CA ALA A 70 12.62 -0.41 -5.73
C ALA A 70 12.60 -1.47 -6.84
N ASP A 71 11.41 -1.98 -7.17
CA ASP A 71 11.17 -2.91 -8.29
C ASP A 71 11.17 -2.21 -9.67
N GLY A 72 11.35 -0.88 -9.71
CA GLY A 72 11.27 -0.09 -10.94
C GLY A 72 9.85 0.01 -11.53
N LYS A 73 8.82 -0.24 -10.71
CA LYS A 73 7.41 -0.17 -11.13
C LYS A 73 6.84 1.24 -10.97
N ARG A 74 5.91 1.59 -11.86
CA ARG A 74 5.06 2.79 -11.77
C ARG A 74 3.79 2.46 -10.99
N ILE A 75 3.36 3.34 -10.10
CA ILE A 75 2.21 3.13 -9.21
C ILE A 75 0.93 3.58 -9.91
N VAL A 76 -0.10 2.74 -9.91
CA VAL A 76 -1.45 3.13 -10.35
C VAL A 76 -2.42 2.99 -9.17
N PRO A 77 -2.95 4.09 -8.60
CA PRO A 77 -3.74 4.06 -7.38
C PRO A 77 -5.24 3.97 -7.66
N VAL A 78 -5.76 2.75 -7.87
CA VAL A 78 -7.22 2.52 -8.04
C VAL A 78 -7.93 2.60 -6.69
N CYS A 79 -7.33 2.06 -5.62
CA CYS A 79 -7.87 2.15 -4.27
C CYS A 79 -7.83 3.59 -3.74
N SER A 80 -8.96 4.08 -3.22
CA SER A 80 -9.09 5.43 -2.64
C SER A 80 -8.18 5.67 -1.44
N MET A 81 -7.84 4.61 -0.69
CA MET A 81 -6.89 4.66 0.42
C MET A 81 -5.49 5.01 -0.09
N VAL A 82 -5.03 4.36 -1.16
CA VAL A 82 -3.73 4.64 -1.80
C VAL A 82 -3.69 6.04 -2.37
N VAL A 83 -4.76 6.51 -3.02
CA VAL A 83 -4.89 7.90 -3.48
C VAL A 83 -4.72 8.89 -2.31
N THR A 84 -5.31 8.57 -1.15
CA THR A 84 -5.23 9.43 0.04
C THR A 84 -3.82 9.47 0.63
N VAL A 85 -3.09 8.36 0.59
CA VAL A 85 -1.68 8.30 1.00
C VAL A 85 -0.82 9.09 0.02
N LEU A 86 -0.91 8.84 -1.29
CA LEU A 86 -0.14 9.58 -2.30
C LEU A 86 -0.29 11.10 -2.19
N LYS A 87 -1.51 11.61 -1.93
CA LYS A 87 -1.74 13.06 -1.70
C LYS A 87 -0.94 13.66 -0.55
N LYS A 88 -0.53 12.85 0.42
CA LYS A 88 0.29 13.28 1.58
C LYS A 88 1.78 13.02 1.36
N HIS A 89 2.13 12.28 0.31
CA HIS A 89 3.47 11.81 0.00
C HIS A 89 3.85 12.18 -1.44
N PRO A 90 4.05 13.48 -1.73
CA PRO A 90 4.38 13.96 -3.08
C PRO A 90 5.71 13.41 -3.62
N GLU A 91 6.56 12.82 -2.77
CA GLU A 91 7.80 12.15 -3.15
C GLU A 91 7.62 10.92 -4.08
N TYR A 92 6.39 10.45 -4.28
CA TYR A 92 6.03 9.38 -5.22
C TYR A 92 5.37 9.90 -6.51
N ASP A 93 5.15 11.21 -6.66
CA ASP A 93 4.48 11.77 -7.84
C ASP A 93 5.25 11.46 -9.14
N ASP A 94 6.58 11.31 -9.06
CA ASP A 94 7.45 10.99 -10.20
C ASP A 94 7.25 9.58 -10.76
N ILE A 95 6.76 8.66 -9.93
CA ILE A 95 6.49 7.27 -10.28
C ILE A 95 5.00 6.93 -10.29
N THR A 96 4.10 7.92 -10.15
CA THR A 96 2.66 7.69 -10.13
C THR A 96 2.06 7.95 -11.51
N ASP A 97 1.26 6.99 -11.99
CA ASP A 97 0.46 7.10 -13.21
C ASP A 97 -1.02 7.31 -12.90
N PRO A 98 -1.75 8.04 -13.76
CA PRO A 98 -3.19 8.18 -13.63
C PRO A 98 -3.90 6.84 -13.86
N VAL A 99 -5.03 6.64 -13.18
CA VAL A 99 -5.91 5.49 -13.44
C VAL A 99 -6.51 5.61 -14.83
N THR A 100 -6.15 4.72 -15.75
CA THR A 100 -6.74 4.66 -17.09
C THR A 100 -7.95 3.72 -17.13
N PRO A 101 -8.88 3.88 -18.10
CA PRO A 101 -10.03 3.00 -18.25
C PRO A 101 -9.64 1.52 -18.40
N ASP A 102 -8.50 1.26 -19.04
CA ASP A 102 -7.98 -0.09 -19.27
C ASP A 102 -7.58 -0.83 -18.00
N VAL A 103 -7.45 -0.14 -16.86
CA VAL A 103 -7.12 -0.74 -15.55
C VAL A 103 -8.38 -1.16 -14.79
N ARG A 104 -9.56 -0.69 -15.24
CA ARG A 104 -10.87 -1.00 -14.65
C ARG A 104 -11.64 -2.08 -15.43
N GLY A 105 -11.08 -2.55 -16.55
CA GLY A 105 -11.70 -3.48 -17.50
C GLY A 105 -11.20 -4.90 -17.39
#